data_AF-X0UTP7-F1
#
_entry.id   AF-X0UTP7-F1
#
_cell.length_a   1.000
_cell.length_b   1.000
_cell.length_c   1.000
_cell.angle_alpha   90.00
_cell.angle_beta   90.00
_cell.angle_gamma   90.00
#
_symmetry.space_group_name_H-M   'P 1'
#
loop_
_entity.id
_entity.type
_entity.pdbx_description
1 polymer ?
#
loop_
_entity_poly.entity_id
_entity_poly.type
_entity_poly.pdbx_seq_one_letter_code
_entity_poly.pdbx_strand_id
1 'polypeptide(L)'
;MTAFLKPEYQPGVWFEIDGTNGLESFPYEYFTEAEARDSYMGEIWECETVEGIGARLSAPGFLDCTSWTVYPTMEHARTGVSMNYGVDPDTGESYG
;
A
#
# COMPACT_ATOMS: atom_id res chain seq x y z
N MET A 1 -20.20 12.73 3.98
CA MET A 1 -19.21 13.04 5.04
C MET A 1 -17.86 13.08 4.35
N THR A 2 -17.05 14.11 4.55
CA THR A 2 -15.77 14.23 3.85
C THR A 2 -14.85 13.09 4.25
N ALA A 3 -14.40 12.29 3.28
CA ALA A 3 -13.40 11.25 3.49
C ALA A 3 -12.14 11.85 4.12
N PHE A 4 -11.73 11.35 5.29
CA PHE A 4 -10.50 11.81 5.94
C PHE A 4 -9.25 11.25 5.26
N LEU A 5 -9.36 10.03 4.71
CA LEU A 5 -8.32 9.35 3.96
C LEU A 5 -8.71 9.26 2.47
N LYS A 6 -7.76 9.55 1.58
CA LYS A 6 -7.93 9.44 0.13
C LYS A 6 -7.07 8.29 -0.43
N PRO A 7 -7.58 7.56 -1.43
CA PRO A 7 -6.79 6.54 -2.11
C PRO A 7 -5.65 7.14 -2.90
N GLU A 8 -4.48 6.52 -2.78
CA GLU A 8 -3.28 6.84 -3.52
C GLU A 8 -2.82 5.59 -4.27
N TYR A 9 -2.54 5.74 -5.56
CA TYR A 9 -2.09 4.66 -6.44
C TYR A 9 -0.77 5.05 -7.10
N GLN A 10 0.23 4.20 -7.01
CA GLN A 10 1.54 4.43 -7.58
C GLN A 10 1.99 3.20 -8.40
N PRO A 11 2.09 3.30 -9.73
CA PRO A 11 2.69 2.26 -10.56
C PRO A 11 4.21 2.22 -10.35
N GLY A 12 4.80 1.03 -10.34
CA GLY A 12 6.24 0.87 -10.31
C GLY A 12 6.70 -0.50 -9.83
N VAL A 13 7.98 -0.55 -9.48
CA VAL A 13 8.62 -1.71 -8.86
C VAL A 13 8.59 -1.54 -7.34
N TRP A 14 8.32 -2.62 -6.63
CA TRP A 14 8.14 -2.65 -5.19
C TRP A 14 8.91 -3.82 -4.58
N PHE A 15 9.42 -3.63 -3.37
CA PHE A 15 9.84 -4.72 -2.50
C PHE A 15 8.63 -5.20 -1.72
N GLU A 16 8.31 -6.47 -1.85
CA GLU A 16 7.27 -7.12 -1.07
C GLU A 16 7.92 -8.01 -0.01
N ILE A 17 7.65 -7.69 1.26
CA ILE A 17 8.23 -8.38 2.41
C ILE A 17 7.11 -9.11 3.12
N ASP A 18 7.24 -10.43 3.17
CA ASP A 18 6.37 -11.31 3.94
C ASP A 18 7.08 -11.78 5.22
N GLY A 19 6.37 -11.73 6.32
CA GLY A 19 6.91 -12.04 7.63
C GLY A 19 5.85 -12.08 8.71
N THR A 20 6.30 -11.94 9.96
CA THR A 20 5.42 -12.10 11.13
C THR A 20 4.28 -11.08 11.25
N ASN A 21 4.41 -9.91 10.63
CA ASN A 21 3.38 -8.86 10.61
C ASN A 21 2.48 -8.93 9.36
N GLY A 22 2.63 -9.98 8.57
CA GLY A 22 1.99 -10.10 7.26
C GLY A 22 2.82 -9.42 6.17
N LEU A 23 2.12 -9.07 5.10
CA LEU A 23 2.70 -8.56 3.87
C LEU A 23 2.80 -7.04 3.90
N GLU A 24 4.00 -6.50 3.73
CA GLU A 24 4.23 -5.07 3.57
C GLU A 24 5.00 -4.77 2.29
N SER A 25 4.61 -3.70 1.59
CA SER A 25 5.24 -3.30 0.33
C SER A 25 5.97 -1.97 0.48
N PHE A 26 7.19 -1.90 -0.07
CA PHE A 26 8.02 -0.70 -0.07
C PHE A 26 8.38 -0.28 -1.50
N PRO A 27 8.25 1.01 -1.86
CA PRO A 27 8.53 1.47 -3.22
C PRO A 27 10.03 1.42 -3.52
N TYR A 28 10.41 0.74 -4.60
CA TYR A 28 11.81 0.58 -5.02
C TYR A 28 12.50 1.92 -5.32
N GLU A 29 11.73 2.94 -5.72
CA GLU A 29 12.26 4.28 -6.02
C GLU A 29 12.79 5.02 -4.77
N TYR A 30 12.27 4.69 -3.58
CA TYR A 30 12.60 5.40 -2.33
C TYR A 30 13.35 4.54 -1.31
N PHE A 31 13.41 3.23 -1.51
CA PHE A 31 14.05 2.29 -0.59
C PHE A 31 15.01 1.39 -1.35
N THR A 32 16.13 1.05 -0.74
CA THR A 32 16.90 -0.15 -1.11
C THR A 32 16.33 -1.39 -0.43
N GLU A 33 16.67 -2.59 -0.91
CA GLU A 33 16.26 -3.84 -0.26
C GLU A 33 16.64 -3.87 1.23
N ALA A 34 17.85 -3.43 1.57
CA ALA A 34 18.31 -3.37 2.96
C ALA A 34 17.47 -2.42 3.82
N GLU A 35 17.10 -1.25 3.30
CA GLU A 35 16.25 -0.28 4.01
C GLU A 35 14.81 -0.75 4.15
N ALA A 36 14.26 -1.41 3.13
CA ALA A 36 12.93 -2.02 3.20
C ALA A 36 12.89 -3.11 4.29
N ARG A 37 13.93 -3.96 4.34
CA ARG A 37 14.07 -5.01 5.36
C ARG A 37 14.27 -4.44 6.76
N ASP A 38 15.04 -3.36 6.91
CA ASP A 38 15.22 -2.67 8.21
C ASP A 38 13.94 -1.97 8.67
N SER A 39 13.14 -1.44 7.72
CA SER A 39 11.86 -0.79 8.00
C SER A 39 10.77 -1.77 8.44
N TYR A 40 10.85 -3.04 8.00
CA TYR A 40 9.91 -4.08 8.40
C TYR A 40 10.09 -4.43 9.88
N MET A 41 9.08 -4.14 10.70
CA MET A 41 9.16 -4.33 12.16
C MET A 41 8.87 -5.76 12.61
N GLY A 42 9.56 -6.77 12.06
CA GLY A 42 9.30 -8.18 12.37
C GLY A 42 10.36 -9.14 11.86
N GLU A 43 10.13 -10.45 12.02
CA GLU A 43 10.97 -11.46 11.37
C GLU A 43 10.53 -11.61 9.92
N ILE A 44 11.50 -11.53 9.01
CA ILE A 44 11.28 -11.62 7.56
C ILE A 44 11.42 -13.07 7.14
N TRP A 45 10.40 -13.61 6.49
CA TRP A 45 10.44 -14.94 5.89
C TRP A 45 10.85 -14.86 4.42
N GLU A 46 10.29 -13.90 3.68
CA GLU A 46 10.56 -13.72 2.26
C GLU A 46 10.62 -12.22 1.90
N CYS A 47 11.44 -11.90 0.90
CA CYS A 47 11.53 -10.57 0.32
C CYS A 47 11.72 -10.73 -1.17
N GLU A 48 10.76 -10.24 -1.95
CA GLU A 48 10.80 -10.31 -3.41
C GLU A 48 10.58 -8.94 -4.04
N THR A 49 10.95 -8.83 -5.31
CA THR A 49 10.76 -7.62 -6.09
C THR A 49 9.62 -7.85 -7.08
N VAL A 50 8.55 -7.07 -6.96
CA VAL A 50 7.34 -7.20 -7.77
C VAL A 50 7.08 -5.91 -8.56
N GLU A 51 6.57 -6.04 -9.77
CA GLU A 51 6.10 -4.89 -10.56
C GLU A 51 4.57 -4.83 -10.49
N GLY A 52 4.02 -3.65 -10.21
CA GLY A 52 2.58 -3.48 -10.07
C GLY A 52 2.16 -2.07 -9.69
N ILE A 53 0.95 -1.98 -9.15
CA ILE A 53 0.34 -0.75 -8.63
C ILE A 53 0.28 -0.85 -7.12
N GLY A 54 1.14 -0.09 -6.43
CA GLY A 54 1.01 0.12 -4.99
C GLY A 54 -0.24 0.96 -4.72
N ALA A 55 -1.05 0.53 -3.76
CA ALA A 55 -2.24 1.25 -3.32
C ALA A 55 -2.22 1.43 -1.81
N ARG A 56 -2.61 2.61 -1.33
CA ARG A 56 -2.81 2.91 0.08
C ARG A 56 -3.88 3.98 0.28
N LEU A 57 -4.28 4.18 1.53
CA LEU A 57 -5.07 5.33 1.96
C LEU A 57 -4.17 6.34 2.67
N SER A 58 -4.27 7.62 2.31
CA SER A 58 -3.47 8.70 2.90
C SER A 58 -4.34 9.90 3.24
N ALA A 59 -4.14 10.49 4.41
CA ALA A 59 -4.87 11.69 4.84
C ALA A 59 -4.20 12.95 4.26
N PRO A 60 -4.82 13.64 3.30
CA PRO A 60 -4.21 14.84 2.70
C PRO A 60 -4.01 15.93 3.75
N GLY A 61 -2.77 16.34 3.98
CA GLY A 61 -2.41 17.37 4.97
C GLY A 61 -2.11 16.84 6.37
N PHE A 62 -2.16 15.52 6.58
CA PHE A 62 -1.70 14.84 7.78
C PHE A 62 -0.59 13.84 7.42
N LEU A 63 0.15 13.36 8.42
CA LEU A 63 1.17 12.32 8.24
C LEU A 63 0.58 10.89 8.33
N ASP A 64 -0.74 10.77 8.41
CA ASP A 64 -1.44 9.51 8.60
C ASP A 64 -1.67 8.83 7.24
N CYS A 65 -1.14 7.63 7.09
CA CYS A 65 -1.35 6.80 5.91
C CYS A 65 -1.30 5.32 6.28
N THR A 66 -2.01 4.49 5.52
CA THR A 66 -1.91 3.03 5.64
C THR A 66 -0.65 2.53 4.95
N SER A 67 -0.20 1.34 5.33
CA SER A 67 0.84 0.62 4.57
C SER A 67 0.41 0.43 3.12
N TRP A 68 1.41 0.35 2.23
CA TRP A 68 1.18 0.05 0.83
C TRP A 68 0.84 -1.42 0.64
N THR A 69 -0.02 -1.70 -0.34
CA THR A 69 -0.29 -3.04 -0.84
C THR A 69 -0.16 -3.02 -2.35
N VAL A 70 0.58 -3.97 -2.91
CA VAL A 70 0.81 -4.02 -4.36
C VAL A 70 -0.19 -4.94 -5.03
N TYR A 71 -0.71 -4.47 -6.16
CA TYR A 71 -1.64 -5.22 -6.99
C TYR A 71 -1.11 -5.30 -8.43
N PRO A 72 -1.41 -6.38 -9.17
CA PRO A 72 -0.89 -6.55 -10.52
C PRO A 72 -1.48 -5.55 -11.52
N THR A 73 -2.68 -5.02 -11.26
CA THR A 73 -3.36 -4.07 -12.16
C THR A 73 -4.10 -2.98 -11.37
N MET A 74 -4.36 -1.84 -12.02
CA MET A 74 -5.11 -0.74 -11.43
C MET A 74 -6.55 -1.15 -11.04
N GLU A 75 -7.19 -2.02 -11.82
CA GLU A 75 -8.52 -2.53 -11.49
C GLU A 75 -8.51 -3.36 -10.20
N HIS A 76 -7.49 -4.21 -10.01
CA HIS A 76 -7.30 -4.94 -8.76
C HIS A 76 -6.97 -4.01 -7.60
N ALA A 77 -6.14 -2.99 -7.81
CA ALA A 77 -5.81 -2.00 -6.79
C ALA A 77 -7.06 -1.26 -6.28
N ARG A 78 -7.90 -0.77 -7.21
CA ARG A 78 -9.17 -0.09 -6.89
C ARG A 78 -10.12 -1.01 -6.14
N THR A 79 -10.26 -2.24 -6.61
CA THR A 79 -11.10 -3.26 -5.95
C THR A 79 -10.58 -3.59 -4.56
N GLY A 80 -9.27 -3.78 -4.41
CA GLY A 80 -8.63 -4.10 -3.13
C GLY A 80 -8.78 -2.98 -2.11
N VAL A 81 -8.55 -1.72 -2.49
CA VAL A 81 -8.78 -0.56 -1.61
C VAL A 81 -10.25 -0.49 -1.18
N SER A 82 -11.17 -0.66 -2.14
CA SER A 82 -12.60 -0.58 -1.82
C SER A 82 -13.07 -1.71 -0.91
N MET A 83 -12.61 -2.95 -1.13
CA MET A 83 -12.96 -4.11 -0.32
C MET A 83 -12.30 -4.08 1.06
N ASN A 84 -11.03 -3.68 1.15
CA ASN A 84 -10.29 -3.70 2.42
C ASN A 84 -10.73 -2.58 3.36
N TYR A 85 -11.09 -1.41 2.82
CA TYR A 85 -11.38 -0.23 3.63
C TYR A 85 -12.83 0.26 3.54
N GLY A 86 -13.66 -0.32 2.68
CA GLY A 86 -15.06 0.06 2.52
C GLY A 86 -15.26 1.48 1.96
N VAL A 87 -14.29 1.95 1.17
CA VAL A 87 -14.29 3.30 0.60
C VAL A 87 -14.42 3.28 -0.91
N ASP A 88 -14.88 4.39 -1.46
CA ASP A 88 -14.83 4.64 -2.88
C ASP A 88 -13.38 4.75 -3.37
N PRO A 89 -12.97 3.94 -4.36
CA PRO A 89 -11.59 3.90 -4.80
C PRO A 89 -11.15 5.14 -5.59
N ASP A 90 -12.06 6.04 -5.96
CA ASP A 90 -11.75 7.30 -6.65
C ASP A 90 -11.81 8.51 -5.71
N THR A 91 -12.79 8.55 -4.80
CA THR A 91 -13.04 9.71 -3.93
C THR A 91 -12.58 9.51 -2.48
N GLY A 92 -12.37 8.25 -2.05
CA GLY A 92 -12.11 7.88 -0.66
C GLY A 92 -13.34 7.93 0.25
N GLU A 93 -14.52 8.24 -0.28
CA GLU A 93 -15.75 8.32 0.52
C GLU A 93 -16.16 6.93 1.02
N SER A 94 -16.32 6.78 2.33
CA SER A 94 -16.89 5.57 2.91
C SER A 94 -18.33 5.39 2.45
N TYR A 95 -18.70 4.18 2.02
CA TYR A 95 -20.10 3.82 1.82
C TYR A 95 -20.75 3.74 3.20
N GLY A 96 -21.46 4.80 3.59
CA GLY A 96 -21.99 5.00 4.94
C GLY A 96 -22.96 3.92 5.43
#